data_AF-A0A9X2HWS1-F1
#
_entry.id   AF-A0A9X2HWS1-F1
#
_cell.length_a   1.000
_cell.length_b   1.000
_cell.length_c   1.000
_cell.angle_alpha   90.00
_cell.angle_beta   90.00
_cell.angle_gamma   90.00
#
_symmetry.space_group_name_H-M   'P 1'
#
loop_
_entity.id
_entity.type
_entity.pdbx_description
1 polymer ?
#
loop_
_entity_poly.entity_id
_entity_poly.type
_entity_poly.pdbx_seq_one_letter_code
_entity_poly.pdbx_strand_id
1 'polypeptide(L)'
;MKRMTLIAAAIVAAAGVASQPAAAYDLTTTGRTLASPRLAADVLNDIARYSKATGGCSFIFSADMRVVPDSATPNGGHAEIWTLNACAARQRFRVTMWPSPRGGSDYAVQPLTGRMPLHVR
;
A
#
# COMPACT_ATOMS: atom_id res chain seq x y z
N MET A 1 29.92 -41.18 -51.42
CA MET A 1 29.64 -39.78 -51.74
C MET A 1 28.41 -39.33 -50.96
N LYS A 2 28.59 -38.30 -50.11
CA LYS A 2 27.64 -37.43 -49.38
C LYS A 2 26.37 -38.03 -48.74
N ARG A 3 26.44 -38.28 -47.43
CA ARG A 3 25.27 -38.42 -46.53
C ARG A 3 24.74 -37.01 -46.24
N MET A 4 23.52 -36.69 -46.67
CA MET A 4 22.83 -35.45 -46.28
C MET A 4 21.93 -35.77 -45.08
N THR A 5 22.43 -35.43 -43.90
CA THR A 5 21.71 -35.54 -42.64
C THR A 5 20.73 -34.37 -42.51
N LEU A 6 19.44 -34.66 -42.52
CA LEU A 6 18.36 -33.72 -42.22
C LEU A 6 18.44 -33.31 -40.74
N ILE A 7 18.68 -32.03 -40.45
CA ILE A 7 18.53 -31.48 -39.09
C ILE A 7 17.15 -30.86 -39.01
N ALA A 8 16.21 -31.59 -38.43
CA ALA A 8 14.92 -31.09 -38.04
C ALA A 8 15.11 -30.05 -36.92
N ALA A 9 14.89 -28.78 -37.22
CA ALA A 9 14.87 -27.72 -36.23
C ALA A 9 13.56 -27.83 -35.42
N ALA A 10 13.66 -28.37 -34.21
CA ALA A 10 12.57 -28.33 -33.24
C ALA A 10 12.39 -26.89 -32.75
N ILE A 11 11.34 -26.23 -33.23
CA ILE A 11 10.89 -24.93 -32.72
C ILE A 11 10.27 -25.20 -31.34
N VAL A 12 11.02 -24.95 -30.28
CA VAL A 12 10.48 -24.94 -28.91
C VAL A 12 9.65 -23.67 -28.78
N ALA A 13 8.33 -23.80 -28.90
CA ALA A 13 7.40 -22.73 -28.55
C ALA A 13 7.48 -22.50 -27.03
N ALA A 14 8.29 -21.52 -26.61
CA ALA A 14 8.21 -20.99 -25.26
C ALA A 14 6.84 -20.33 -25.12
N ALA A 15 5.89 -21.05 -24.54
CA ALA A 15 4.63 -20.49 -24.09
C ALA A 15 4.97 -19.43 -23.03
N GLY A 16 5.02 -18.18 -23.46
CA GLY A 16 5.08 -17.04 -22.58
C GLY A 16 3.86 -17.14 -21.67
N VAL A 17 4.09 -17.44 -20.39
CA VAL A 17 3.13 -17.17 -19.33
C VAL A 17 2.88 -15.67 -19.37
N ALA A 18 1.85 -15.28 -20.12
CA ALA A 18 1.29 -13.94 -20.07
C ALA A 18 0.85 -13.75 -18.62
N SER A 19 1.70 -13.06 -17.85
CA SER A 19 1.35 -12.58 -16.54
C SER A 19 0.25 -11.56 -16.80
N GLN A 20 -1.01 -11.99 -16.67
CA GLN A 20 -2.14 -11.07 -16.73
C GLN A 20 -1.83 -9.94 -15.76
N PRO A 21 -1.93 -8.66 -16.17
CA PRO A 21 -1.72 -7.57 -15.24
C PRO A 21 -2.70 -7.78 -14.09
N ALA A 22 -2.19 -7.83 -12.86
CA ALA A 22 -3.03 -7.86 -11.68
C ALA A 22 -4.01 -6.69 -11.83
N ALA A 23 -5.31 -6.99 -11.87
CA ALA A 23 -6.34 -5.98 -11.96
C ALA A 23 -6.04 -4.91 -10.89
N ALA A 24 -5.81 -3.68 -11.33
CA ALA A 24 -5.63 -2.56 -10.40
C ALA A 24 -7.00 -2.33 -9.77
N TYR A 25 -7.20 -2.88 -8.57
CA TYR A 25 -8.38 -2.58 -7.78
C TYR A 25 -8.27 -1.13 -7.33
N ASP A 26 -9.29 -0.33 -7.62
CA ASP A 26 -9.33 1.05 -7.15
C ASP A 26 -9.39 1.09 -5.62
N LEU A 27 -8.42 1.78 -5.02
CA LEU A 27 -8.43 2.03 -3.58
C LEU A 27 -9.58 2.97 -3.25
N THR A 28 -10.55 2.51 -2.47
CA THR A 28 -11.63 3.38 -1.99
C THR A 28 -11.13 4.24 -0.82
N THR A 29 -11.05 5.55 -1.01
CA THR A 29 -10.69 6.50 0.05
C THR A 29 -11.89 7.30 0.54
N THR A 30 -12.10 7.36 1.86
CA THR A 30 -13.17 8.14 2.49
C THR A 30 -12.64 9.06 3.59
N GLY A 31 -13.47 10.01 4.03
CA GLY A 31 -13.13 10.93 5.09
C GLY A 31 -12.32 12.13 4.60
N ARG A 32 -11.47 12.68 5.48
CA ARG A 32 -10.65 13.87 5.20
C ARG A 32 -9.23 13.67 5.72
N THR A 33 -8.28 13.98 4.85
CA THR A 33 -6.85 14.11 5.18
C THR A 33 -6.35 15.50 4.80
N LEU A 34 -5.34 16.00 5.49
CA LEU A 34 -4.57 17.18 5.13
C LEU A 34 -3.27 16.82 4.39
N ALA A 35 -2.99 15.53 4.22
CA ALA A 35 -1.87 15.08 3.41
C ALA A 35 -2.09 15.48 1.94
N SER A 36 -1.03 15.93 1.27
CA SER A 36 -1.08 16.05 -0.19
C SER A 36 -1.27 14.67 -0.82
N PRO A 37 -1.82 14.56 -2.05
CA PRO A 37 -2.01 13.26 -2.69
C PRO A 37 -0.74 12.40 -2.75
N ARG A 38 0.42 13.04 -2.95
CA ARG A 38 1.72 12.37 -2.97
C ARG A 38 2.11 11.83 -1.59
N LEU A 39 2.02 12.67 -0.55
CA LEU A 39 2.31 12.25 0.82
C LEU A 39 1.36 11.12 1.26
N ALA A 40 0.09 11.20 0.85
CA ALA A 40 -0.88 10.17 1.19
C ALA A 40 -0.54 8.83 0.54
N ALA A 41 -0.12 8.82 -0.72
CA ALA A 41 0.37 7.63 -1.39
C ALA A 41 1.60 7.04 -0.70
N ASP A 42 2.55 7.89 -0.26
CA ASP A 42 3.75 7.44 0.46
C ASP A 42 3.37 6.75 1.78
N VAL A 43 2.47 7.34 2.57
CA VAL A 43 1.94 6.74 3.81
C VAL A 43 1.25 5.40 3.53
N LEU A 44 0.41 5.32 2.49
CA LEU A 44 -0.28 4.08 2.12
C LEU A 44 0.70 2.98 1.70
N ASN A 45 1.76 3.34 0.96
CA ASN A 45 2.83 2.41 0.58
C ASN A 45 3.57 1.86 1.80
N ASP A 46 3.85 2.71 2.80
CA ASP A 46 4.47 2.27 4.05
C ASP A 46 3.57 1.36 4.88
N ILE A 47 2.27 1.67 4.94
CA ILE A 47 1.29 0.78 5.57
C ILE A 47 1.22 -0.55 4.82
N ALA A 48 1.22 -0.56 3.48
CA ALA A 48 1.20 -1.77 2.67
C ALA A 48 2.46 -2.64 2.93
N ARG A 49 3.64 -2.01 3.04
CA ARG A 49 4.89 -2.69 3.43
C ARG A 49 4.78 -3.29 4.82
N TYR A 50 4.26 -2.54 5.79
CA TYR A 50 4.02 -3.03 7.14
C TYR A 50 3.05 -4.22 7.17
N SER A 51 1.93 -4.15 6.46
CA SER A 51 0.96 -5.26 6.36
C SER A 51 1.57 -6.50 5.71
N LYS A 52 2.46 -6.32 4.71
CA LYS A 52 3.20 -7.42 4.09
C LYS A 52 4.14 -8.09 5.08
N ALA A 53 4.89 -7.30 5.84
CA ALA A 53 5.84 -7.81 6.82
C ALA A 53 5.15 -8.53 7.99
N THR A 54 4.00 -8.03 8.44
CA THR A 54 3.31 -8.55 9.64
C THR A 54 2.26 -9.62 9.37
N GLY A 55 1.76 -9.74 8.15
CA GLY A 55 0.79 -10.79 7.80
C GLY A 55 0.74 -11.17 6.34
N GLY A 56 1.87 -11.06 5.63
CA GLY A 56 2.09 -11.72 4.35
C GLY A 56 1.42 -11.10 3.13
N CYS A 57 0.68 -10.00 3.28
CA CYS A 57 -0.05 -9.35 2.20
C CYS A 57 0.01 -7.82 2.29
N SER A 58 0.15 -7.16 1.14
CA SER A 58 0.26 -5.69 0.98
C SER A 58 -1.01 -5.03 0.43
N PHE A 59 -2.05 -5.81 0.14
CA PHE A 59 -3.23 -5.32 -0.56
C PHE A 59 -4.13 -4.51 0.37
N ILE A 60 -4.35 -3.23 0.03
CA ILE A 60 -5.25 -2.30 0.70
C ILE A 60 -6.40 -2.03 -0.25
N PHE A 61 -7.64 -2.23 0.20
CA PHE A 61 -8.83 -2.00 -0.64
C PHE A 61 -9.66 -0.79 -0.20
N SER A 62 -9.52 -0.35 1.05
CA SER A 62 -10.11 0.92 1.48
C SER A 62 -9.32 1.60 2.59
N ALA A 63 -9.38 2.92 2.62
CA ALA A 63 -8.82 3.76 3.68
C ALA A 63 -9.81 4.88 4.07
N ASP A 64 -10.21 4.91 5.33
CA ASP A 64 -10.97 6.02 5.92
C ASP A 64 -10.03 6.90 6.75
N MET A 65 -9.96 8.19 6.43
CA MET A 65 -9.00 9.13 7.00
C MET A 65 -9.72 10.18 7.85
N ARG A 66 -9.16 10.46 9.03
CA ARG A 66 -9.72 11.45 9.94
C ARG A 66 -8.61 12.26 10.61
N VAL A 67 -8.67 13.58 10.49
CA VAL A 67 -7.83 14.50 11.26
C VAL A 67 -8.17 14.40 12.75
N VAL A 68 -7.16 14.26 13.60
CA VAL A 68 -7.33 14.28 15.05
C VAL A 68 -7.51 15.73 15.49
N PRO A 69 -8.65 16.09 16.13
CA PRO A 69 -8.85 17.44 16.67
C PRO A 69 -7.73 17.80 17.64
N ASP A 70 -7.33 19.08 17.66
CA ASP A 70 -6.35 19.63 18.60
C ASP A 70 -4.99 18.90 18.63
N SER A 71 -4.63 18.23 17.53
CA SER A 71 -3.35 17.53 17.39
C SER A 71 -2.24 18.38 16.77
N ALA A 72 -2.51 19.66 16.53
CA ALA A 72 -1.55 20.58 15.96
C ALA A 72 -0.32 20.71 16.87
N THR A 73 0.87 20.56 16.29
CA THR A 73 2.14 20.73 17.02
C THR A 73 2.67 22.16 16.80
N PRO A 74 3.52 22.68 17.71
CA PRO A 74 4.10 24.02 17.55
C PRO A 74 4.85 24.23 16.23
N ASN A 75 5.34 23.15 15.63
CA ASN A 75 6.08 23.18 14.36
C ASN A 75 5.17 23.02 13.12
N GLY A 76 3.86 23.19 13.27
CA GLY A 76 2.90 23.07 12.17
C GLY A 76 2.61 21.64 11.72
N GLY A 77 2.92 20.65 12.57
CA GLY A 77 2.52 19.27 12.34
C GLY A 77 1.13 18.96 12.88
N HIS A 78 0.60 17.78 12.56
CA HIS A 78 -0.68 17.30 13.07
C HIS A 78 -0.73 15.77 13.04
N ALA A 79 -1.76 15.20 13.68
CA ALA A 79 -2.03 13.77 13.64
C ALA A 79 -3.36 13.45 12.95
N GLU A 80 -3.39 12.30 12.30
CA GLU A 80 -4.58 11.71 11.68
C GLU A 80 -4.72 10.25 12.12
N ILE A 81 -5.97 9.77 12.13
CA ILE A 81 -6.29 8.36 12.27
C ILE A 81 -6.72 7.83 10.92
N TRP A 82 -5.99 6.83 10.43
CA TRP A 82 -6.29 6.16 9.18
C TRP A 82 -6.76 4.75 9.51
N THR A 83 -8.00 4.44 9.12
CA THR A 83 -8.60 3.11 9.29
C THR A 83 -8.59 2.43 7.94
N LEU A 84 -7.76 1.41 7.80
CA LEU A 84 -7.59 0.69 6.55
C LEU A 84 -8.20 -0.69 6.66
N ASN A 85 -8.78 -1.13 5.56
CA ASN A 85 -9.03 -2.53 5.34
C ASN A 85 -7.97 -3.07 4.39
N ALA A 86 -7.12 -3.94 4.93
CA ALA A 86 -5.98 -4.52 4.25
C ALA A 86 -6.00 -6.04 4.44
N CYS A 87 -5.91 -6.79 3.35
CA CYS A 87 -5.72 -8.25 3.40
C CYS A 87 -6.74 -8.99 4.28
N ALA A 88 -8.03 -8.71 4.06
CA ALA A 88 -9.16 -9.24 4.83
C ALA A 88 -9.16 -8.88 6.34
N ALA A 89 -8.37 -7.89 6.76
CA ALA A 89 -8.34 -7.38 8.13
C ALA A 89 -8.55 -5.87 8.17
N ARG A 90 -9.16 -5.38 9.25
CA ARG A 90 -9.23 -3.96 9.58
C ARG A 90 -8.07 -3.61 10.51
N GLN A 91 -7.39 -2.51 10.22
CA GLN A 91 -6.31 -1.96 11.05
C GLN A 91 -6.42 -0.45 11.15
N ARG A 92 -6.09 0.09 12.31
CA ARG A 92 -6.03 1.54 12.56
C ARG A 92 -4.59 1.97 12.75
N PHE A 93 -4.24 3.09 12.15
CA PHE A 93 -2.92 3.70 12.27
C PHE A 93 -3.08 5.14 12.71
N ARG A 94 -2.18 5.60 13.57
CA ARG A 94 -1.94 7.02 13.79
C ARG A 94 -0.86 7.44 12.80
N VAL A 95 -1.18 8.44 11.99
CA VAL A 95 -0.27 9.06 11.04
C VAL A 95 0.03 10.45 11.56
N THR A 96 1.28 10.72 11.92
CA THR A 96 1.72 12.05 12.35
C THR A 96 2.55 12.65 11.24
N MET A 97 2.25 13.89 10.86
CA MET A 97 2.90 14.59 9.75
C MET A 97 3.40 15.95 10.23
N TRP A 98 4.55 16.39 9.71
CA TRP A 98 5.13 17.69 10.03
C TRP A 98 5.99 18.21 8.88
N PRO A 99 6.22 19.54 8.80
CA PRO A 99 7.14 20.11 7.82
C PRO A 99 8.56 19.54 8.00
N SER A 100 9.19 19.12 6.90
CA SER A 100 10.58 18.67 6.92
C SER A 100 11.54 19.85 6.83
N PRO A 101 12.66 19.88 7.58
CA PRO A 101 13.69 20.90 7.42
C PRO A 101 14.38 20.85 6.04
N ARG A 102 14.20 19.75 5.28
CA ARG A 102 14.73 19.58 3.91
C ARG A 102 13.73 20.01 2.84
N GLY A 103 12.59 20.56 3.23
CA GLY A 103 11.46 20.83 2.35
C GLY A 103 10.50 19.64 2.23
N GLY A 104 9.23 19.92 1.97
CA GLY A 104 8.15 18.92 1.97
C GLY A 104 7.67 18.57 3.39
N SER A 105 7.18 17.34 3.56
CA SER A 105 6.65 16.85 4.82
C SER A 105 7.31 15.53 5.20
N ASP A 106 7.74 15.41 6.45
CA ASP A 106 8.08 14.13 7.06
C ASP A 106 6.82 13.55 7.73
N TYR A 107 6.82 12.24 7.95
CA TYR A 107 5.72 11.56 8.61
C TYR A 107 6.19 10.34 9.42
N ALA A 108 5.34 9.93 10.36
CA ALA A 108 5.45 8.68 11.10
C ALA A 108 4.12 7.93 11.06
N VAL A 109 4.20 6.61 10.91
CA VAL A 109 3.05 5.70 10.93
C VAL A 109 3.18 4.78 12.13
N GLN A 110 2.17 4.80 13.00
CA GLN A 110 2.11 3.94 14.18
C GLN A 110 0.85 3.08 14.14
N PRO A 111 0.95 1.74 14.18
CA PRO A 111 -0.22 0.88 14.33
C PRO A 111 -0.86 1.11 15.71
N LEU A 112 -2.16 1.39 15.72
CA LEU A 112 -2.96 1.51 16.95
C LEU A 112 -3.65 0.20 17.32
N THR A 113 -3.86 -0.67 16.33
CA THR A 113 -4.48 -1.97 16.51
C THR A 113 -3.68 -3.04 15.81
N GLY A 114 -3.76 -4.27 16.32
CA GLY A 114 -3.41 -5.46 15.54
C GLY A 114 -4.36 -5.65 14.35
N ARG A 115 -4.22 -6.79 13.66
CA ARG A 115 -5.16 -7.19 12.60
C ARG A 115 -6.48 -7.60 13.24
N MET A 116 -7.53 -6.82 12.99
CA MET A 116 -8.88 -7.15 13.43
C MET A 116 -9.65 -7.84 12.29
N PRO A 117 -10.50 -8.83 12.56
CA PRO A 117 -11.41 -9.38 11.56
C PRO A 117 -12.32 -8.27 11.00
N LEU A 118 -12.65 -8.35 9.70
CA LEU A 118 -13.61 -7.42 9.09
C LEU A 118 -15.05 -7.62 9.59
N HIS A 119 -15.34 -8.80 10.12
CA HIS A 119 -16.63 -9.17 10.69
C HIS A 119 -16.44 -9.59 12.14
N VAL A 120 -17.10 -8.89 13.05
CA VAL A 120 -17.39 -9.43 14.39
C VAL A 120 -18.76 -10.08 14.24
N ARG A 121 -18.83 -11.41 14.37
CA ARG A 121 -20.12 -12.11 14.46
C ARG A 121 -20.77 -11.81 15.80
#